data_AF-A0A183GFP3-F1
#
_entry.id   AF-A0A183GFP3-F1
#
_cell.length_a   1.000
_cell.length_b   1.000
_cell.length_c   1.000
_cell.angle_alpha   90.00
_cell.angle_beta   90.00
_cell.angle_gamma   90.00
#
_symmetry.space_group_name_H-M   'P 1'
#
loop_
_entity.id
_entity.type
_entity.pdbx_description
1 polymer ?
#
loop_
_entity_poly.entity_id
_entity_poly.type
_entity_poly.pdbx_seq_one_letter_code
_entity_poly.pdbx_strand_id
1 'polypeptide(L)'
;MVQGDFVWIEPPAGEGIPVGARVLDQDHGRLRIVDDLGQEQWLASDRRVRIMHPSSVQGVEDMTKLGDYHESAILRNIHVRYREKLIYTYTGSILIAVNPYMDIPIYSAEQIRMYKRRKIGETVSYPSK
;
A
#
# COMPACT_ATOMS: atom_id res chain seq x y z
N MET A 1 15.96 12.85 -5.65
CA MET A 1 15.56 11.53 -5.13
C MET A 1 16.80 10.88 -4.59
N VAL A 2 16.70 10.28 -3.42
CA VAL A 2 17.80 9.56 -2.79
C VAL A 2 17.49 8.07 -2.74
N GLN A 3 18.53 7.26 -2.54
CA GLN A 3 18.35 5.84 -2.30
C GLN A 3 17.38 5.61 -1.14
N GLY A 4 16.39 4.74 -1.36
CA GLY A 4 15.35 4.43 -0.38
C GLY A 4 14.03 5.18 -0.59
N ASP A 5 14.00 6.22 -1.43
CA ASP A 5 12.75 6.93 -1.74
C ASP A 5 11.72 6.00 -2.42
N PHE A 6 10.46 6.16 -2.04
CA PHE A 6 9.33 5.53 -2.72
C PHE A 6 8.72 6.51 -3.71
N VAL A 7 8.44 6.02 -4.93
CA VAL A 7 8.04 6.84 -6.06
C VAL A 7 6.89 6.21 -6.82
N TRP A 8 6.07 7.07 -7.43
CA TRP A 8 5.13 6.72 -8.48
C TRP A 8 5.79 6.90 -9.84
N ILE A 9 5.71 5.86 -10.67
CA ILE A 9 6.21 5.87 -12.04
C ILE A 9 5.02 6.05 -12.96
N GLU A 10 5.03 7.15 -13.73
CA GLU A 10 3.95 7.45 -14.66
C GLU A 10 4.00 6.55 -15.89
N PRO A 11 2.85 6.17 -16.48
CA PRO A 11 2.82 5.42 -17.72
C PRO A 11 3.44 6.24 -18.89
N PRO A 12 4.11 5.59 -19.87
CA PRO A 12 4.80 6.29 -20.97
C PRO A 12 3.89 7.16 -21.84
N ALA A 13 2.63 6.73 -22.04
CA ALA A 13 1.67 7.39 -22.94
C ALA A 13 0.59 8.18 -22.19
N GLY A 14 0.69 8.34 -20.86
CA GLY A 14 -0.40 8.91 -20.03
C GLY A 14 -1.62 8.01 -19.89
N GLU A 15 -1.76 6.97 -20.72
CA GLU A 15 -2.73 5.90 -20.56
C GLU A 15 -2.17 4.82 -19.62
N GLY A 16 -2.87 4.56 -18.53
CA GLY A 16 -2.53 3.54 -17.54
C GLY A 16 -2.52 4.06 -16.11
N ILE A 17 -2.32 3.16 -15.15
CA ILE A 17 -2.21 3.50 -13.73
C ILE A 17 -0.73 3.67 -13.34
N PRO A 18 -0.39 4.66 -12.49
CA PRO A 18 0.97 4.80 -11.98
C PRO A 18 1.39 3.56 -11.18
N VAL A 19 2.65 3.15 -11.33
CA VAL A 19 3.20 1.99 -10.61
C VAL A 19 4.06 2.47 -9.44
N GLY A 20 3.87 1.88 -8.26
CA GLY A 20 4.71 2.15 -7.09
C GLY A 20 6.05 1.44 -7.18
N ALA A 21 7.12 2.13 -6.80
CA ALA A 21 8.46 1.57 -6.78
C ALA A 21 9.33 2.19 -5.68
N ARG A 22 10.43 1.52 -5.35
CA ARG A 22 11.48 2.01 -4.44
C ARG A 22 12.78 2.22 -5.21
N VAL A 23 13.42 3.37 -4.99
CA VAL A 23 14.72 3.71 -5.56
C VAL A 23 15.80 2.89 -4.86
N LEU A 24 16.53 2.09 -5.63
CA LEU A 24 17.66 1.28 -5.18
C LEU A 24 18.98 2.04 -5.30
N ASP A 25 19.16 2.74 -6.41
CA ASP A 25 20.40 3.44 -6.75
C ASP A 25 20.15 4.50 -7.84
N GLN A 26 21.11 5.40 -8.04
CA GLN A 26 21.08 6.41 -9.09
C GLN A 26 22.46 6.49 -9.78
N ASP A 27 22.46 6.32 -11.10
CA ASP A 27 23.68 6.37 -11.91
C ASP A 27 23.49 7.27 -13.13
N HIS A 28 24.33 8.29 -13.29
CA HIS A 28 24.34 9.22 -14.43
C HIS A 28 22.95 9.72 -14.91
N GLY A 29 22.03 9.98 -13.97
CA GLY A 29 20.67 10.45 -14.27
C GLY A 29 19.66 9.35 -14.63
N ARG A 30 20.05 8.08 -14.57
CA ARG A 30 19.16 6.91 -14.59
C ARG A 30 18.91 6.45 -13.17
N LEU A 31 17.70 5.95 -12.92
CA LEU A 31 17.31 5.42 -11.62
C LEU A 31 17.22 3.91 -11.70
N ARG A 32 17.88 3.21 -10.77
CA ARG A 32 17.63 1.79 -10.54
C ARG A 32 16.50 1.68 -9.52
N ILE A 33 15.43 0.99 -9.88
CA ILE A 33 14.24 0.85 -9.05
C ILE A 33 13.83 -0.61 -8.93
N VAL A 34 13.10 -0.93 -7.85
CA VAL A 34 12.32 -2.16 -7.71
C VAL A 34 10.85 -1.78 -7.60
N ASP A 35 10.01 -2.34 -8.45
CA ASP A 35 8.57 -2.11 -8.38
C ASP A 35 7.90 -2.91 -7.24
N ASP A 36 6.62 -2.63 -6.97
CA ASP A 36 5.87 -3.34 -5.91
C ASP A 36 5.71 -4.86 -6.19
N LEU A 37 5.93 -5.31 -7.43
CA LEU A 37 5.95 -6.73 -7.81
C LEU A 37 7.32 -7.39 -7.58
N GLY A 38 8.32 -6.62 -7.12
CA GLY A 38 9.67 -7.09 -6.88
C GLY A 38 10.56 -7.14 -8.13
N GLN A 39 10.14 -6.53 -9.24
CA GLN A 39 10.93 -6.50 -10.47
C GLN A 39 11.88 -5.31 -10.45
N GLU A 40 13.18 -5.59 -10.64
CA GLU A 40 14.20 -4.55 -10.76
C GLU A 40 14.37 -4.09 -12.20
N GLN A 41 14.50 -2.78 -12.40
CA GLN A 41 14.76 -2.20 -13.71
C GLN A 41 15.52 -0.88 -13.63
N TRP A 42 16.16 -0.52 -14.73
CA TRP A 42 16.70 0.81 -14.94
C TRP A 42 15.67 1.68 -15.65
N LEU A 43 15.26 2.76 -14.99
CA LEU A 43 14.44 3.81 -15.60
C LEU A 43 15.32 4.77 -16.39
N ALA A 44 14.92 5.02 -17.63
CA ALA A 44 15.48 6.08 -18.45
C ALA A 44 15.15 7.46 -17.87
N SER A 45 16.01 8.44 -18.14
CA SER A 45 15.95 9.79 -17.55
C SER A 45 14.74 10.61 -18.01
N ASP A 46 14.07 10.20 -19.09
CA ASP A 46 12.86 10.82 -19.65
C ASP A 46 11.56 10.34 -18.96
N ARG A 47 11.64 9.28 -18.15
CA ARG A 47 10.48 8.74 -17.42
C ARG A 47 10.07 9.72 -16.32
N ARG A 48 8.78 10.05 -16.28
CA ARG A 48 8.21 10.91 -15.24
C ARG A 48 8.00 10.10 -13.97
N VAL A 49 8.53 10.62 -12.87
CA VAL A 49 8.42 10.03 -11.53
C VAL A 49 7.96 11.09 -10.52
N ARG A 50 7.14 10.70 -9.55
CA ARG A 50 6.69 11.55 -8.44
C ARG A 50 7.02 10.88 -7.11
N ILE A 51 7.40 11.68 -6.10
CA ILE A 51 7.57 11.15 -4.75
C ILE A 51 6.21 10.67 -4.23
N MET A 52 6.20 9.49 -3.62
CA MET A 52 5.02 8.90 -3.00
C MET A 52 4.75 9.56 -1.65
N HIS A 53 3.48 9.85 -1.33
CA HIS A 53 3.13 10.36 -0.01
C HIS A 53 3.41 9.29 1.06
N PRO A 54 3.90 9.63 2.27
CA PRO A 54 4.24 8.64 3.31
C PRO A 54 3.10 7.67 3.67
N SER A 55 1.85 8.15 3.65
CA SER A 55 0.68 7.28 3.90
C SER A 55 0.45 6.24 2.79
N SER A 56 0.81 6.56 1.55
CA SER A 56 0.76 5.60 0.44
C SER A 56 1.92 4.60 0.51
N VAL A 57 3.04 4.96 1.13
CA VAL A 57 4.20 4.08 1.35
C VAL A 57 3.89 2.98 2.37
N GLN A 58 3.45 3.40 3.57
CA GLN A 58 3.20 2.50 4.71
C GLN A 58 1.86 1.77 4.58
N GLY A 59 0.89 2.38 3.90
CA GLY A 59 -0.49 1.97 3.92
C GLY A 59 -1.24 2.50 5.15
N VAL A 60 -2.57 2.55 5.04
CA VAL A 60 -3.49 3.09 6.04
C VAL A 60 -4.67 2.17 6.23
N GLU A 61 -5.16 2.10 7.47
CA GLU A 61 -6.37 1.33 7.80
C GLU A 61 -7.64 1.93 7.22
N ASP A 62 -7.69 3.25 7.03
CA ASP A 62 -8.78 3.98 6.40
C ASP A 62 -8.24 4.80 5.22
N MET A 63 -8.68 4.45 4.01
CA MET A 63 -8.20 5.06 2.77
C MET A 63 -8.61 6.52 2.59
N THR A 64 -9.51 7.06 3.42
CA THR A 64 -9.76 8.50 3.47
C THR A 64 -8.52 9.30 3.95
N LYS A 65 -7.56 8.63 4.58
CA LYS A 65 -6.29 9.19 5.08
C LYS A 65 -5.13 9.07 4.08
N LEU A 66 -5.36 8.50 2.89
CA LEU A 66 -4.34 8.51 1.84
C LEU A 66 -4.07 9.96 1.41
N GLY A 67 -2.79 10.30 1.22
CA GLY A 67 -2.40 11.61 0.70
C GLY A 67 -2.37 11.65 -0.82
N ASP A 68 -2.19 10.48 -1.45
CA ASP A 68 -2.31 10.31 -2.91
C ASP A 68 -3.72 9.83 -3.25
N TYR A 69 -4.46 10.62 -4.04
CA TYR A 69 -5.87 10.37 -4.37
C TYR A 69 -6.06 9.85 -5.81
N HIS A 70 -5.37 8.77 -6.16
CA HIS A 70 -5.52 8.10 -7.45
C HIS A 70 -5.67 6.59 -7.29
N GLU A 71 -6.19 5.92 -8.31
CA GLU A 71 -6.53 4.48 -8.28
C GLU A 71 -5.36 3.60 -7.85
N SER A 72 -4.13 3.90 -8.30
CA SER A 72 -2.97 3.13 -7.89
C SER A 72 -2.61 3.27 -6.41
N ALA A 73 -2.93 4.38 -5.74
CA ALA A 73 -2.72 4.52 -4.30
C ALA A 73 -3.68 3.62 -3.52
N ILE A 74 -4.94 3.54 -3.96
CA ILE A 74 -5.96 2.64 -3.39
C ILE A 74 -5.53 1.18 -3.56
N LEU A 75 -5.17 0.78 -4.78
CA LEU A 75 -4.74 -0.59 -5.09
C LEU A 75 -3.47 -0.96 -4.31
N ARG A 76 -2.50 -0.06 -4.25
CA ARG A 76 -1.26 -0.28 -3.49
C ARG A 76 -1.54 -0.42 -2.00
N ASN A 77 -2.43 0.39 -1.43
CA ASN A 77 -2.80 0.28 -0.02
C ASN A 77 -3.36 -1.12 0.31
N ILE A 78 -4.27 -1.61 -0.53
CA ILE A 78 -4.81 -2.97 -0.41
C ILE A 78 -3.69 -4.01 -0.53
N HIS A 79 -2.79 -3.86 -1.51
CA HIS A 79 -1.68 -4.78 -1.73
C HIS A 79 -0.70 -4.85 -0.55
N VAL A 80 -0.24 -3.70 -0.03
CA VAL A 80 0.69 -3.62 1.10
C VAL A 80 0.07 -4.25 2.35
N ARG A 81 -1.17 -3.88 2.68
CA ARG A 81 -1.88 -4.44 3.84
C ARG A 81 -2.11 -5.94 3.71
N TYR A 82 -2.46 -6.41 2.52
CA TYR A 82 -2.63 -7.84 2.25
C TYR A 82 -1.32 -8.62 2.49
N ARG A 83 -0.17 -8.09 2.05
CA ARG A 83 1.14 -8.70 2.31
C ARG A 83 1.48 -8.80 3.80
N GLU A 84 0.95 -7.89 4.61
CA GLU A 84 1.04 -7.92 6.07
C GLU A 84 -0.06 -8.76 6.76
N LYS A 85 -0.89 -9.47 5.98
CA LYS A 85 -2.03 -10.27 6.45
C LYS A 85 -3.16 -9.44 7.08
N LEU A 86 -3.23 -8.15 6.75
CA LEU A 86 -4.29 -7.23 7.15
C LEU A 86 -5.37 -7.18 6.06
N ILE A 87 -6.33 -8.10 6.13
CA ILE A 87 -7.33 -8.31 5.06
C ILE A 87 -8.52 -7.35 5.09
N TYR A 88 -8.63 -6.53 6.14
CA TYR A 88 -9.72 -5.58 6.34
C TYR A 88 -9.18 -4.15 6.24
N THR A 89 -9.82 -3.34 5.39
CA THR A 89 -9.45 -1.95 5.15
C THR A 89 -10.70 -1.10 4.99
N TYR A 90 -10.78 0.01 5.72
CA TYR A 90 -11.86 0.97 5.62
C TYR A 90 -11.65 1.95 4.48
N THR A 91 -12.75 2.46 3.94
CA THR A 91 -12.80 3.68 3.14
C THR A 91 -14.00 4.48 3.61
N GLY A 92 -13.79 5.29 4.65
CA GLY A 92 -14.86 5.96 5.38
C GLY A 92 -15.80 4.94 6.02
N SER A 93 -17.07 4.94 5.61
CA SER A 93 -18.09 4.04 6.15
C SER A 93 -18.10 2.63 5.54
N ILE A 94 -17.32 2.41 4.47
CA ILE A 94 -17.29 1.12 3.76
C ILE A 94 -16.12 0.28 4.29
N LEU A 95 -16.36 -1.01 4.52
CA LEU A 95 -15.34 -1.99 4.87
C LEU A 95 -15.04 -2.88 3.67
N ILE A 96 -13.79 -2.87 3.20
CA ILE A 96 -13.28 -3.76 2.17
C ILE A 96 -12.63 -4.97 2.84
N ALA A 97 -12.98 -6.17 2.36
CA ALA A 97 -12.42 -7.44 2.80
C ALA A 97 -11.77 -8.16 1.61
N VAL A 98 -10.52 -8.60 1.78
CA VAL A 98 -9.78 -9.37 0.77
C VAL A 98 -9.66 -10.81 1.24
N ASN A 99 -9.94 -11.79 0.37
CA ASN A 99 -9.80 -13.20 0.73
C ASN A 99 -8.30 -13.56 0.93
N PRO A 100 -7.88 -14.04 2.12
CA PRO A 100 -6.49 -14.41 2.39
C PRO A 100 -6.02 -15.67 1.65
N TYR A 101 -6.95 -16.54 1.21
CA TYR A 101 -6.64 -17.88 0.69
C TYR A 101 -5.72 -18.73 1.61
N MET A 102 -5.66 -18.38 2.90
CA MET A 102 -4.90 -19.07 3.93
C MET A 102 -5.53 -18.82 5.30
N ASP A 103 -5.22 -19.69 6.25
CA ASP A 103 -5.64 -19.50 7.63
C ASP A 103 -4.89 -18.33 8.28
N ILE A 104 -5.66 -17.40 8.84
CA ILE A 104 -5.16 -16.26 9.60
C ILE A 104 -5.76 -16.30 11.01
N PRO A 105 -4.96 -16.10 12.08
CA PRO A 105 -5.40 -16.28 13.45
C PRO A 105 -6.18 -15.06 13.96
N ILE A 106 -7.23 -14.65 13.24
CA ILE A 106 -8.07 -13.47 13.56
C ILE A 106 -9.52 -13.82 13.95
N TYR A 107 -9.87 -15.11 13.86
CA TYR A 107 -11.21 -15.62 14.15
C TYR A 107 -11.27 -16.51 15.39
N SER A 108 -10.34 -16.34 16.34
CA SER A 108 -10.39 -17.07 17.61
C SER A 108 -11.61 -16.65 18.43
N ALA A 109 -12.09 -17.54 19.30
CA ALA A 109 -13.20 -17.24 20.20
C ALA A 109 -12.93 -16.01 21.09
N GLU A 110 -11.67 -15.76 21.44
CA GLU A 110 -11.24 -14.57 22.18
C GLU A 110 -11.41 -13.28 21.37
N GLN A 111 -10.94 -13.28 20.12
CA GLN A 111 -11.11 -12.15 19.21
C GLN A 111 -12.58 -11.84 18.96
N ILE A 112 -13.41 -12.86 18.70
CA ILE A 112 -14.86 -12.67 18.52
C ILE A 112 -15.49 -12.01 19.75
N ARG A 113 -15.09 -12.41 20.97
CA ARG A 113 -15.58 -11.77 22.20
C ARG A 113 -15.15 -10.32 22.32
N MET A 114 -13.92 -9.97 21.92
CA MET A 114 -13.43 -8.58 21.98
C MET A 114 -14.26 -7.64 21.10
N TYR A 115 -14.71 -8.09 19.93
CA TYR A 115 -15.52 -7.29 19.00
C TYR A 115 -17.02 -7.32 19.29
N LYS A 116 -17.52 -8.25 20.12
CA LYS A 116 -18.94 -8.37 20.43
C LYS A 116 -19.47 -7.12 21.15
N ARG A 117 -20.55 -6.52 20.63
CA ARG A 117 -21.21 -5.31 21.18
C ARG A 117 -20.34 -4.06 21.25
N ARG A 118 -19.28 -3.98 20.43
CA ARG A 118 -18.47 -2.76 20.28
C ARG A 118 -18.96 -1.93 19.09
N LYS A 119 -18.83 -0.61 19.18
CA LYS A 119 -19.05 0.26 18.01
C LYS A 119 -17.86 0.17 17.05
N ILE A 120 -18.12 0.46 15.78
CA ILE A 120 -17.06 0.59 14.77
C ILE A 120 -16.06 1.66 15.25
N GLY A 121 -14.78 1.33 15.26
CA GLY A 121 -13.70 2.21 15.73
C GLY A 121 -13.38 2.13 17.23
N GLU A 122 -14.18 1.45 18.06
CA GLU A 122 -13.87 1.26 19.50
C GLU A 122 -12.84 0.15 19.75
N THR A 123 -12.52 -0.67 18.75
CA THR A 123 -11.58 -1.78 18.87
C THR A 123 -10.67 -1.80 17.66
N VAL A 124 -9.55 -1.07 17.76
CA VAL A 124 -8.43 -1.19 16.84
C VAL A 124 -7.16 -1.36 17.66
N SER A 125 -6.75 -2.61 17.82
CA SER A 125 -5.34 -2.97 17.75
C SER A 125 -5.32 -4.48 17.59
N TYR A 126 -5.11 -4.95 16.36
CA TYR A 126 -4.43 -6.23 16.23
C TYR A 126 -3.09 -6.04 16.95
N PRO A 127 -2.70 -6.92 17.88
CA PRO A 127 -1.41 -6.80 18.52
C PRO A 127 -0.35 -6.85 17.42
N SER A 128 0.27 -5.70 17.16
CA SER A 128 1.61 -5.64 16.59
C SER A 128 2.45 -6.61 17.41
N LYS A 129 3.12 -7.54 16.74
CA LYS A 129 4.12 -8.38 17.39
C LYS A 129 5.11 -7.54 18.20
#